data_AF-A0A0F2RDK6-F1
#
_entry.id   AF-A0A0F2RDK6-F1
#
_cell.length_a   1.000
_cell.length_b   1.000
_cell.length_c   1.000
_cell.angle_alpha   90.00
_cell.angle_beta   90.00
_cell.angle_gamma   90.00
#
_symmetry.space_group_name_H-M   'P 1'
#
loop_
_entity.id
_entity.type
_entity.pdbx_description
1 polymer ?
#
loop_
_entity_poly.entity_id
_entity_poly.type
_entity_poly.pdbx_seq_one_letter_code
_entity_poly.pdbx_strand_id
1 'polypeptide(L)'
;MGMGDGVMDNNVIEKTRFGNVKVSTRIIGLVIIGVLIVLGILGAVMVADKVESAKVARADAHAHVAGLVDDLLAGTLNLRRNEKDFLLRQDESSIAKHGEQMAAVLAMVESLKADPVLASQAAVVAELDANLHKYRDQFAAVVDASRVVGLTENDGLSGQLRKSVHQVEQHVNDAGLDEQRWPPKTGQDVKL
;
A
#
# COMPACT_ATOMS: atom_id res chain seq x y z
N MET A 1 -16.63 55.05 91.72
CA MET A 1 -15.50 54.12 91.86
C MET A 1 -15.59 53.15 90.68
N GLY A 2 -14.56 53.11 89.81
CA GLY A 2 -14.45 52.28 88.57
C GLY A 2 -15.11 52.93 87.34
N MET A 3 -14.42 53.60 86.39
CA MET A 3 -13.45 53.15 85.37
C MET A 3 -13.98 52.08 84.41
N GLY A 4 -13.94 52.40 83.10
CA GLY A 4 -14.19 51.46 82.01
C GLY A 4 -14.34 52.15 80.65
N ASP A 5 -13.22 52.63 80.10
CA ASP A 5 -13.08 52.99 78.68
C ASP A 5 -13.37 51.77 77.78
N GLY A 6 -13.90 52.02 76.59
CA GLY A 6 -14.10 50.96 75.60
C GLY A 6 -14.81 51.43 74.34
N VAL A 7 -14.24 52.42 73.66
CA VAL A 7 -14.54 52.67 72.25
C VAL A 7 -14.20 51.40 71.45
N MET A 8 -15.18 50.82 70.76
CA MET A 8 -14.93 50.01 69.57
C MET A 8 -15.93 50.43 68.50
N ASP A 9 -15.39 51.12 67.50
CA ASP A 9 -16.04 51.57 66.28
C ASP A 9 -16.83 50.44 65.61
N ASN A 10 -18.14 50.60 65.58
CA ASN A 10 -19.02 49.79 64.78
C ASN A 10 -19.21 50.45 63.40
N ASN A 11 -18.22 50.33 62.51
CA ASN A 11 -18.46 50.67 61.11
C ASN A 11 -17.55 49.91 60.15
N VAL A 12 -17.94 48.69 59.81
CA VAL A 12 -17.66 48.13 58.49
C VAL A 12 -18.99 47.72 57.88
N ILE A 13 -19.80 48.71 57.49
CA ILE A 13 -20.90 48.47 56.55
C ILE A 13 -20.23 48.17 55.20
N GLU A 14 -20.15 46.88 54.84
CA GLU A 14 -19.89 46.48 53.46
C GLU A 14 -20.95 47.14 52.57
N LYS A 15 -20.54 48.18 51.84
CA LYS A 15 -21.32 48.75 50.75
C LYS A 15 -21.51 47.68 49.69
N THR A 16 -22.66 46.98 49.74
CA THR A 16 -23.11 46.13 48.64
C THR A 16 -23.14 46.98 47.36
N ARG A 17 -22.36 46.59 46.35
CA ARG A 17 -22.10 47.39 45.13
C ARG A 17 -23.31 47.59 44.21
N PHE A 18 -24.55 47.31 44.66
CA PHE A 18 -25.78 47.35 43.86
C PHE A 18 -26.99 47.93 44.61
N GLY A 19 -26.79 49.00 45.40
CA GLY A 19 -27.76 49.51 46.40
C GLY A 19 -29.17 49.92 45.93
N ASN A 20 -29.44 50.11 44.62
CA ASN A 20 -30.73 50.64 44.13
C ASN A 20 -31.58 49.69 43.26
N VAL A 21 -31.17 48.43 43.09
CA VAL A 21 -31.90 47.46 42.22
C VAL A 21 -32.83 46.58 43.06
N LYS A 22 -34.13 46.51 42.70
CA LYS A 22 -35.15 45.64 43.36
C LYS A 22 -34.68 44.19 43.38
N VAL A 23 -34.90 43.48 44.50
CA VAL A 23 -34.45 42.09 44.72
C VAL A 23 -34.90 41.14 43.60
N SER A 24 -36.12 41.33 43.08
CA SER A 24 -36.67 40.55 41.96
C SER A 24 -35.82 40.63 40.68
N THR A 25 -35.27 41.81 40.35
CA THR A 25 -34.42 42.00 39.16
C THR A 25 -33.07 41.31 39.31
N ARG A 26 -32.54 41.20 40.54
CA ARG A 26 -31.29 40.48 40.83
C ARG A 26 -31.47 38.98 40.62
N ILE A 27 -32.61 38.43 41.06
CA ILE A 27 -32.95 37.01 40.88
C ILE A 27 -33.11 36.68 39.38
N ILE A 28 -33.81 37.53 38.63
CA ILE A 28 -33.98 37.36 37.18
C ILE A 28 -32.64 37.41 36.45
N GLY A 29 -31.73 38.33 36.83
CA GLY A 29 -30.40 38.42 36.26
C GLY A 29 -29.56 37.14 36.43
N LEU A 30 -29.63 36.51 37.60
CA LEU A 30 -28.93 35.25 37.87
C LEU A 30 -29.48 34.09 37.02
N VAL A 31 -30.80 34.02 36.83
CA VAL A 31 -31.43 33.00 35.97
C VAL A 31 -30.99 33.18 34.51
N ILE A 32 -30.95 34.41 34.00
CA ILE A 32 -30.51 34.70 32.63
C ILE A 32 -29.04 34.31 32.43
N ILE A 33 -28.17 34.65 33.38
CA ILE A 33 -26.75 34.26 33.33
C ILE A 33 -26.61 32.72 33.31
N GLY A 34 -27.37 32.02 34.15
CA GLY A 34 -27.40 30.56 34.15
C GLY A 34 -27.82 29.97 32.80
N VAL A 35 -28.87 30.51 32.18
CA VAL A 35 -29.34 30.08 30.85
C VAL A 35 -28.29 30.35 29.77
N LEU A 36 -27.60 31.50 29.80
CA LEU A 36 -26.54 31.83 28.85
C LEU A 36 -25.33 30.89 28.97
N ILE A 37 -24.96 30.50 30.19
CA ILE A 37 -23.89 29.52 30.41
C ILE A 37 -24.28 28.17 29.82
N VAL A 38 -25.50 27.69 30.07
CA VAL A 38 -25.99 26.42 29.53
C VAL A 38 -26.03 26.43 28.00
N LEU A 39 -26.50 27.52 27.38
CA LEU A 39 -26.49 27.68 25.93
C LEU A 39 -25.07 27.70 25.35
N GLY A 40 -24.12 28.33 26.04
CA GLY A 40 -22.71 28.34 25.64
C GLY A 40 -22.08 26.94 25.69
N ILE A 41 -22.35 26.18 26.75
CA ILE A 41 -21.91 24.78 26.88
C ILE A 41 -22.52 23.92 25.77
N LEU A 42 -23.82 24.06 25.50
CA LEU A 42 -24.50 23.33 24.44
C LEU A 42 -23.91 23.64 23.05
N GLY A 43 -23.62 24.92 22.78
CA GLY A 43 -22.95 25.34 21.55
C GLY A 43 -21.52 24.78 21.43
N ALA A 44 -20.77 24.74 22.52
CA ALA A 44 -19.42 24.17 22.55
C ALA A 44 -19.42 22.66 22.26
N VAL A 45 -20.39 21.91 22.80
CA VAL A 45 -20.56 20.48 22.51
C VAL A 45 -20.85 20.25 21.02
N MET A 46 -21.75 21.04 20.42
CA MET A 46 -22.03 20.92 18.98
C MET A 46 -20.83 21.24 18.08
N VAL A 47 -19.95 22.15 18.50
CA VAL A 47 -18.69 22.42 17.77
C VAL A 47 -17.71 21.27 17.97
N ALA A 48 -17.63 20.68 19.17
CA ALA A 48 -16.78 19.54 19.46
C ALA A 48 -17.15 18.32 18.60
N ASP A 49 -18.44 17.99 18.47
CA ASP A 49 -18.93 16.88 17.64
C ASP A 49 -18.53 17.03 16.16
N LYS A 50 -18.58 18.27 15.62
CA LYS A 50 -18.15 18.57 14.23
C LYS A 50 -16.64 18.48 14.05
N VAL A 51 -15.87 18.83 15.08
CA VAL A 51 -14.40 18.74 15.05
C VAL A 51 -13.95 17.28 15.19
N GLU A 52 -14.67 16.47 15.96
CA GLU A 52 -14.37 15.05 16.15
C GLU A 52 -14.64 14.24 14.89
N SER A 53 -15.80 14.43 14.25
CA SER A 53 -16.10 13.81 12.95
C SER A 53 -15.09 14.18 11.86
N ALA A 54 -14.59 15.42 11.83
CA ALA A 54 -13.53 15.82 10.91
C ALA A 54 -12.16 15.18 11.22
N LYS A 55 -11.86 14.89 12.50
CA LYS A 55 -10.64 14.17 12.90
C LYS A 55 -10.72 12.68 12.56
N VAL A 56 -11.87 12.06 12.83
CA VAL A 56 -12.15 10.65 12.48
C VAL A 56 -12.13 10.48 10.97
N ALA A 57 -12.78 11.34 10.19
CA ALA A 57 -12.75 11.28 8.73
C ALA A 57 -11.34 11.42 8.13
N ARG A 58 -10.48 12.24 8.74
CA ARG A 58 -9.06 12.33 8.33
C ARG A 58 -8.29 11.06 8.70
N ALA A 59 -8.51 10.51 9.90
CA ALA A 59 -7.90 9.26 10.33
C ALA A 59 -8.31 8.08 9.44
N ASP A 60 -9.60 7.98 9.10
CA ASP A 60 -10.14 6.96 8.21
C ASP A 60 -9.58 7.11 6.78
N ALA A 61 -9.44 8.33 6.27
CA ALA A 61 -8.83 8.58 4.96
C ALA A 61 -7.35 8.15 4.92
N HIS A 62 -6.58 8.42 6.00
CA HIS A 62 -5.21 7.92 6.11
C HIS A 62 -5.15 6.39 6.25
N ALA A 63 -6.08 5.77 6.98
CA ALA A 63 -6.16 4.32 7.11
C ALA A 63 -6.51 3.63 5.78
N HIS A 64 -7.38 4.24 4.97
CA HIS A 64 -7.72 3.74 3.64
C HIS A 64 -6.50 3.74 2.72
N VAL A 65 -5.78 4.86 2.64
CA VAL A 65 -4.54 4.96 1.84
C VAL A 65 -3.48 3.98 2.33
N ALA A 66 -3.34 3.80 3.66
CA ALA A 66 -2.41 2.82 4.21
C ALA A 66 -2.75 1.40 3.75
N GLY A 67 -4.03 1.01 3.79
CA GLY A 67 -4.48 -0.28 3.27
C GLY A 67 -4.19 -0.47 1.78
N LEU A 68 -4.45 0.55 0.96
CA LEU A 68 -4.11 0.51 -0.47
C LEU A 68 -2.60 0.34 -0.72
N VAL A 69 -1.76 0.98 0.10
CA VAL A 69 -0.30 0.83 0.00
C VAL A 69 0.14 -0.58 0.41
N ASP A 70 -0.44 -1.16 1.47
CA ASP A 70 -0.13 -2.53 1.89
C ASP A 70 -0.53 -3.55 0.81
N ASP A 71 -1.72 -3.40 0.22
CA ASP A 71 -2.19 -4.24 -0.89
C ASP A 71 -1.32 -4.08 -2.14
N LEU A 72 -0.88 -2.85 -2.43
CA LEU A 72 0.07 -2.58 -3.50
C LEU A 72 1.41 -3.29 -3.26
N LEU A 73 1.96 -3.22 -2.04
CA LEU A 73 3.19 -3.91 -1.68
C LEU A 73 3.05 -5.43 -1.83
N ALA A 74 1.95 -6.00 -1.33
CA ALA A 74 1.65 -7.42 -1.52
C ALA A 74 1.54 -7.78 -3.02
N GLY A 75 0.89 -6.93 -3.82
CA GLY A 75 0.77 -7.12 -5.25
C GLY A 75 2.10 -7.11 -6.00
N THR A 76 2.99 -6.17 -5.66
CA THR A 76 4.35 -6.12 -6.24
C THR A 76 5.23 -7.30 -5.83
N LEU A 77 5.04 -7.87 -4.64
CA LEU A 77 5.70 -9.11 -4.24
C LEU A 77 5.22 -10.29 -5.08
N ASN A 78 3.92 -10.38 -5.35
CA ASN A 78 3.35 -11.42 -6.22
C ASN A 78 3.82 -11.28 -7.67
N LEU A 79 4.00 -10.06 -8.18
CA LEU A 79 4.62 -9.82 -9.50
C LEU A 79 6.01 -10.45 -9.59
N ARG A 80 6.87 -10.15 -8.62
CA ARG A 80 8.23 -10.72 -8.54
C ARG A 80 8.22 -12.24 -8.38
N ARG A 81 7.24 -12.78 -7.67
CA ARG A 81 7.07 -14.23 -7.52
C ARG A 81 6.76 -14.89 -8.85
N ASN A 82 5.78 -14.37 -9.58
CA ASN A 82 5.40 -14.87 -10.90
C ASN A 82 6.53 -14.72 -11.93
N GLU A 83 7.27 -13.61 -11.88
CA GLU A 83 8.46 -13.41 -12.71
C GLU A 83 9.53 -14.48 -12.42
N LYS A 84 9.88 -14.70 -11.16
CA LYS A 84 10.86 -15.74 -10.77
C LYS A 84 10.41 -17.13 -11.19
N ASP A 85 9.13 -17.43 -11.01
CA ASP A 85 8.53 -18.68 -11.42
C ASP A 85 8.67 -18.91 -12.94
N PHE A 86 8.40 -17.87 -13.74
CA PHE A 86 8.66 -17.90 -15.18
C PHE A 86 10.14 -18.11 -15.50
N LEU A 87 11.05 -17.37 -14.87
CA LEU A 87 12.48 -17.50 -15.14
C LEU A 87 13.04 -18.90 -14.80
N LEU A 88 12.46 -19.56 -13.79
CA LEU A 88 12.88 -20.90 -13.36
C LEU A 88 12.27 -22.03 -14.18
N ARG A 89 11.02 -21.87 -14.62
CA ARG A 89 10.23 -22.96 -15.25
C ARG A 89 9.89 -22.72 -16.71
N GLN A 90 10.10 -21.50 -17.20
CA GLN A 90 9.72 -21.04 -18.53
C GLN A 90 8.25 -21.30 -18.87
N ASP A 91 7.37 -21.33 -17.87
CA ASP A 91 5.96 -21.69 -18.05
C ASP A 91 5.08 -20.47 -18.41
N GLU A 92 4.16 -20.66 -19.36
CA GLU A 92 3.27 -19.56 -19.79
C GLU A 92 2.23 -19.16 -18.73
N SER A 93 1.89 -20.06 -17.80
CA SER A 93 0.94 -19.75 -16.72
C SER A 93 1.45 -18.62 -15.84
N SER A 94 2.74 -18.58 -15.57
CA SER A 94 3.38 -17.55 -14.76
C SER A 94 3.39 -16.19 -15.47
N ILE A 95 3.47 -16.17 -16.81
CA ILE A 95 3.30 -14.95 -17.61
C ILE A 95 1.88 -14.40 -17.44
N ALA A 96 0.86 -15.26 -17.59
CA ALA A 96 -0.54 -14.86 -17.45
C ALA A 96 -0.84 -14.30 -16.05
N LYS A 97 -0.40 -15.01 -14.99
CA LYS A 97 -0.54 -14.57 -13.60
C LYS A 97 0.20 -13.26 -13.32
N HIS A 98 1.38 -13.06 -13.91
CA HIS A 98 2.08 -11.78 -13.81
C HIS A 98 1.27 -10.65 -14.45
N GLY A 99 0.72 -10.87 -15.65
CA GLY A 99 -0.12 -9.88 -16.34
C GLY A 99 -1.37 -9.49 -15.57
N GLU A 100 -2.11 -10.47 -15.03
CA GLU A 100 -3.28 -10.23 -14.18
C GLU A 100 -2.93 -9.42 -12.92
N GLN A 101 -1.86 -9.83 -12.23
CA GLN A 101 -1.38 -9.13 -11.04
C GLN A 101 -0.91 -7.70 -11.37
N MET A 102 -0.32 -7.48 -12.55
CA MET A 102 0.15 -6.17 -12.99
C MET A 102 -1.03 -5.24 -13.23
N ALA A 103 -2.09 -5.73 -13.88
CA ALA A 103 -3.31 -4.96 -14.08
C ALA A 103 -3.95 -4.54 -12.75
N ALA A 104 -4.00 -5.45 -11.77
CA ALA A 104 -4.50 -5.15 -10.42
C ALA A 104 -3.64 -4.09 -9.70
N VAL A 105 -2.32 -4.21 -9.78
CA VAL A 105 -1.36 -3.23 -9.20
C VAL A 105 -1.52 -1.85 -9.82
N LEU A 106 -1.63 -1.75 -11.16
CA LEU A 106 -1.84 -0.48 -11.83
C LEU A 106 -3.19 0.15 -11.45
N ALA A 107 -4.25 -0.65 -11.30
CA ALA A 107 -5.55 -0.15 -10.82
C ALA A 107 -5.51 0.41 -9.38
N MET A 108 -4.70 -0.19 -8.50
CA MET A 108 -4.45 0.36 -7.15
C MET A 108 -3.73 1.70 -7.24
N VAL A 109 -2.75 1.85 -8.13
CA VAL A 109 -2.04 3.11 -8.33
C VAL A 109 -2.97 4.20 -8.89
N GLU A 110 -3.89 3.87 -9.78
CA GLU A 110 -4.92 4.83 -10.23
C GLU A 110 -5.83 5.28 -9.07
N SER A 111 -6.18 4.36 -8.16
CA SER A 111 -6.92 4.71 -6.94
C SER A 111 -6.11 5.68 -6.05
N LEU A 112 -4.80 5.43 -5.89
CA LEU A 112 -3.90 6.32 -5.13
C LEU A 112 -3.75 7.70 -5.78
N LYS A 113 -3.70 7.78 -7.12
CA LYS A 113 -3.65 9.07 -7.84
C LYS A 113 -4.91 9.91 -7.64
N ALA A 114 -6.06 9.26 -7.54
CA ALA A 114 -7.34 9.93 -7.36
C ALA A 114 -7.60 10.37 -5.91
N ASP A 115 -6.82 9.87 -4.93
CA ASP A 115 -7.04 10.14 -3.51
C ASP A 115 -6.53 11.55 -3.10
N PRO A 116 -7.40 12.44 -2.57
CA PRO A 116 -7.01 13.77 -2.12
C PRO A 116 -5.93 13.79 -1.03
N VAL A 117 -5.82 12.73 -0.23
CA VAL A 117 -4.78 12.60 0.83
C VAL A 117 -3.38 12.61 0.23
N LEU A 118 -3.23 12.09 -0.99
CA LEU A 118 -1.96 12.00 -1.71
C LEU A 118 -1.70 13.19 -2.64
N ALA A 119 -2.54 14.23 -2.63
CA ALA A 119 -2.37 15.39 -3.50
C ALA A 119 -0.99 16.06 -3.35
N SER A 120 -0.43 16.12 -2.13
CA SER A 120 0.93 16.65 -1.90
C SER A 120 2.05 15.68 -2.30
N GLN A 121 1.72 14.41 -2.58
CA GLN A 121 2.63 13.36 -3.02
C GLN A 121 2.36 12.93 -4.48
N ALA A 122 1.57 13.69 -5.24
CA ALA A 122 1.17 13.34 -6.61
C ALA A 122 2.36 13.01 -7.53
N ALA A 123 3.48 13.72 -7.38
CA ALA A 123 4.71 13.44 -8.13
C ALA A 123 5.30 12.04 -7.82
N VAL A 124 5.27 11.62 -6.55
CA VAL A 124 5.76 10.29 -6.13
C VAL A 124 4.86 9.20 -6.69
N VAL A 125 3.54 9.40 -6.65
CA VAL A 125 2.57 8.43 -7.21
C VAL A 125 2.70 8.33 -8.73
N ALA A 126 2.94 9.45 -9.42
CA ALA A 126 3.20 9.46 -10.86
C ALA A 126 4.52 8.77 -11.23
N GLU A 127 5.58 8.96 -10.44
CA GLU A 127 6.85 8.27 -10.64
C GLU A 127 6.72 6.75 -10.42
N LEU A 128 5.99 6.34 -9.37
CA LEU A 128 5.66 4.94 -9.12
C LEU A 128 4.93 4.31 -10.32
N ASP A 129 3.92 4.99 -10.86
CA ASP A 129 3.17 4.53 -12.02
C ASP A 129 4.07 4.34 -13.26
N ALA A 130 4.91 5.33 -13.55
CA ALA A 130 5.85 5.26 -14.66
C ALA A 130 6.85 4.10 -14.48
N ASN A 131 7.34 3.88 -13.26
CA ASN A 131 8.25 2.78 -12.95
C ASN A 131 7.58 1.41 -13.09
N LEU A 132 6.31 1.28 -12.73
CA LEU A 132 5.56 0.02 -12.90
C LEU A 132 5.31 -0.29 -14.38
N HIS A 133 4.99 0.72 -15.19
CA HIS A 133 4.88 0.57 -16.65
C HIS A 133 6.21 0.13 -17.27
N LYS A 134 7.31 0.78 -16.88
CA LYS A 134 8.65 0.39 -17.33
C LYS A 134 8.99 -1.04 -16.92
N TYR A 135 8.68 -1.42 -15.68
CA TYR A 135 8.92 -2.78 -15.17
C TYR A 135 8.11 -3.83 -15.95
N ARG A 136 6.83 -3.57 -16.23
CA ARG A 136 6.00 -4.41 -17.10
C ARG A 136 6.64 -4.61 -18.47
N ASP A 137 7.06 -3.53 -19.10
CA ASP A 137 7.63 -3.56 -20.46
C ASP A 137 8.98 -4.31 -20.49
N GLN A 138 9.78 -4.16 -19.45
CA GLN A 138 11.03 -4.92 -19.28
C GLN A 138 10.77 -6.43 -19.14
N PHE A 139 9.78 -6.82 -18.33
CA PHE A 139 9.44 -8.23 -18.20
C PHE A 139 8.89 -8.81 -19.52
N ALA A 140 8.06 -8.05 -20.25
CA ALA A 140 7.59 -8.46 -21.57
C ALA A 140 8.75 -8.71 -22.55
N ALA A 141 9.77 -7.85 -22.56
CA ALA A 141 10.96 -8.05 -23.38
C ALA A 141 11.73 -9.33 -23.00
N VAL A 142 11.79 -9.67 -21.71
CA VAL A 142 12.40 -10.93 -21.24
C VAL A 142 11.59 -12.14 -21.70
N VAL A 143 10.25 -12.07 -21.62
CA VAL A 143 9.35 -13.12 -22.11
C VAL A 143 9.54 -13.33 -23.61
N ASP A 144 9.58 -12.27 -24.40
CA ASP A 144 9.75 -12.36 -25.85
C ASP A 144 11.11 -12.95 -26.22
N ALA A 145 12.18 -12.49 -25.56
CA ALA A 145 13.51 -13.07 -25.74
C ALA A 145 13.54 -14.57 -25.38
N SER A 146 12.88 -14.97 -24.29
CA SER A 146 12.79 -16.37 -23.87
C SER A 146 12.03 -17.22 -24.87
N ARG A 147 10.96 -16.69 -25.48
CA ARG A 147 10.20 -17.37 -26.54
C ARG A 147 11.04 -17.57 -27.80
N VAL A 148 11.88 -16.59 -28.17
CA VAL A 148 12.81 -16.73 -29.30
C VAL A 148 13.83 -17.83 -29.04
N VAL A 149 14.41 -17.88 -27.83
CA VAL A 149 15.33 -18.96 -27.43
C VAL A 149 14.64 -20.32 -27.42
N GLY A 150 13.38 -20.35 -27.01
CA GLY A 150 12.55 -21.53 -26.81
C GLY A 150 12.28 -21.74 -25.32
N LEU A 151 11.00 -21.93 -24.97
CA LEU A 151 10.58 -22.22 -23.59
C LEU A 151 10.72 -23.70 -23.23
N THR A 152 10.93 -24.56 -24.23
CA THR A 152 11.18 -25.99 -24.07
C THR A 152 12.37 -26.42 -24.93
N GLU A 153 12.93 -27.60 -24.64
CA GLU A 153 14.08 -28.14 -25.39
C GLU A 153 13.83 -28.34 -26.89
N ASN A 154 12.56 -28.38 -27.32
CA ASN A 154 12.16 -28.64 -28.69
C ASN A 154 11.71 -27.38 -29.45
N ASP A 155 11.64 -26.25 -28.75
CA ASP A 155 11.12 -24.99 -29.29
C ASP A 155 12.22 -23.97 -29.56
N GLY A 156 11.88 -22.92 -30.30
CA GLY A 156 12.75 -21.79 -30.57
C GLY A 156 14.07 -22.16 -31.26
N LEU A 157 15.09 -21.34 -31.03
CA LEU A 157 16.45 -21.56 -31.52
C LEU A 157 17.06 -22.86 -30.98
N SER A 158 16.73 -23.25 -29.74
CA SER A 158 17.23 -24.46 -29.09
C SER A 158 16.78 -25.73 -29.82
N GLY A 159 15.48 -25.81 -30.16
CA GLY A 159 14.94 -26.92 -30.94
C GLY A 159 15.49 -26.99 -32.36
N GLN A 160 15.74 -25.84 -33.00
CA GLN A 160 16.36 -25.79 -34.33
C GLN A 160 17.81 -26.32 -34.29
N LEU A 161 18.60 -25.89 -33.30
CA LEU A 161 19.96 -26.38 -33.12
C LEU A 161 19.97 -27.91 -32.92
N ARG A 162 19.08 -28.43 -32.08
CA ARG A 162 18.99 -29.88 -31.83
C ARG A 162 18.62 -30.67 -33.08
N LYS A 163 17.67 -30.18 -33.87
CA LYS A 163 17.30 -30.78 -35.17
C LYS A 163 18.51 -30.82 -36.11
N SER A 164 19.25 -29.73 -36.21
CA SER A 164 20.47 -29.67 -37.04
C SER A 164 21.55 -30.64 -36.55
N VAL A 165 21.74 -30.77 -35.22
CA VAL A 165 22.68 -31.75 -34.66
C VAL A 165 22.25 -33.18 -34.99
N HIS A 166 20.97 -33.54 -34.80
CA HIS A 166 20.47 -34.87 -35.16
C HIS A 166 20.58 -35.16 -36.65
N GLN A 167 20.37 -34.17 -37.52
CA GLN A 167 20.58 -34.34 -38.97
C GLN A 167 22.05 -34.65 -39.27
N VAL A 168 22.99 -33.93 -38.64
CA VAL A 168 24.43 -34.20 -38.80
C VAL A 168 24.80 -35.58 -38.25
N GLU A 169 24.32 -35.95 -37.07
CA GLU A 169 24.53 -37.29 -36.49
C GLU A 169 23.99 -38.40 -37.42
N GLN A 170 22.81 -38.20 -37.99
CA GLN A 170 22.23 -39.13 -38.95
C GLN A 170 23.08 -39.24 -40.22
N HIS A 171 23.55 -38.12 -40.78
CA HIS A 171 24.43 -38.14 -41.94
C HIS A 171 25.77 -38.82 -41.68
N VAL A 172 26.34 -38.67 -40.47
CA VAL A 172 27.56 -39.37 -40.05
C VAL A 172 27.31 -40.88 -39.94
N ASN A 173 26.17 -41.27 -39.35
CA ASN A 173 25.74 -42.66 -39.24
C ASN A 173 25.48 -43.33 -40.59
N ASP A 174 24.75 -42.66 -41.47
CA ASP A 174 24.45 -43.17 -42.81
C ASP A 174 25.72 -43.29 -43.67
N ALA A 175 26.75 -42.49 -43.39
CA ALA A 175 28.06 -42.58 -44.03
C ALA A 175 28.97 -43.69 -43.46
N GLY A 176 28.53 -44.41 -42.42
CA GLY A 176 29.27 -45.51 -41.80
C GLY A 176 30.51 -45.06 -40.99
N LEU A 177 30.57 -43.80 -40.58
CA LEU A 177 31.73 -43.22 -39.89
C LEU A 177 31.76 -43.53 -38.39
N ASP A 178 30.71 -44.14 -37.86
CA ASP A 178 30.50 -44.47 -36.44
C ASP A 178 31.31 -45.70 -36.04
N GLU A 179 31.67 -46.53 -37.01
CA GLU A 179 32.42 -47.77 -36.83
C GLU A 179 33.91 -47.51 -36.51
N GLN A 180 34.39 -46.27 -36.71
CA GLN A 180 35.70 -45.78 -36.26
C GLN A 180 35.68 -45.18 -34.84
N ARG A 181 34.65 -45.46 -34.04
CA ARG A 181 34.54 -44.97 -32.67
C ARG A 181 35.39 -45.81 -31.70
N TRP A 182 36.43 -45.17 -31.17
CA TRP A 182 37.29 -45.68 -30.12
C TRP A 182 36.63 -45.52 -28.73
N PRO A 183 36.63 -46.54 -27.83
CA PRO A 183 37.12 -47.91 -27.99
C PRO A 183 36.08 -48.86 -28.63
N PRO A 184 36.53 -49.95 -29.29
CA PRO A 184 35.65 -50.94 -29.91
C PRO A 184 34.82 -51.67 -28.85
N LYS A 185 33.57 -52.03 -29.18
CA LYS A 185 32.77 -52.94 -28.36
C LYS A 185 33.41 -54.33 -28.40
N THR A 186 34.33 -54.60 -27.46
CA THR A 186 34.83 -55.94 -27.22
C THR A 186 33.69 -56.77 -26.65
N GLY A 187 33.10 -57.60 -27.50
CA GLY A 187 32.23 -58.69 -27.06
C GLY A 187 33.03 -59.64 -26.18
N GLN A 188 32.76 -59.59 -24.88
CA GLN A 188 33.09 -60.61 -23.90
C GLN A 188 32.06 -60.48 -22.76
N ASP A 189 30.84 -60.94 -23.01
CA ASP A 189 30.37 -62.19 -22.40
C ASP A 189 31.46 -63.25 -22.22
N VAL A 190 32.38 -63.04 -21.26
CA VAL A 190 33.05 -64.18 -20.62
C VAL A 190 32.13 -64.66 -19.52
N LYS A 191 31.41 -65.74 -19.81
CA LYS A 191 30.87 -66.61 -18.78
C LYS A 191 32.03 -67.13 -17.92
N LEU A 192 31.97 -66.84 -16.62
CA LEU A 192 32.50 -67.71 -15.58
C LEU A 192 31.32 -68.16 -14.71
#